data_AF-H8GBD1-F1
#
_entry.id   AF-H8GBD1-F1
#
_cell.length_a   1.000
_cell.length_b   1.000
_cell.length_c   1.000
_cell.angle_alpha   90.00
_cell.angle_beta   90.00
_cell.angle_gamma   90.00
#
_symmetry.space_group_name_H-M   'P 1'
#
loop_
_entity.id
_entity.type
_entity.pdbx_description
1 polymer ?
#
loop_
_entity_poly.entity_id
_entity_poly.type
_entity_poly.pdbx_seq_one_letter_code
_entity_poly.pdbx_strand_id
1 'polypeptide(L)'
;MGLENVWVATLTDGLIRADYIAGIETHQTPALTGKPSRWLLDVTLTVSAGSGTKDSWEVSHLHRTLAQTDVYPAQAAEELARRLHRLRRDGAAGVLRTYVRYEELSFEFSYFDAGEAAE
;
A
#
# COMPACT_ATOMS: atom_id res chain seq x y z
N MET A 1 13.45 4.23 13.65
CA MET A 1 12.54 3.09 13.92
C MET A 1 11.14 3.64 13.98
N GLY A 2 10.18 2.94 13.42
CA GLY A 2 8.83 3.41 13.26
C GLY A 2 8.15 2.71 12.09
N LEU A 3 6.98 2.12 12.36
CA LEU A 3 6.12 1.36 11.46
C LEU A 3 6.46 -0.13 11.24
N GLU A 4 7.45 -0.69 11.93
CA GLU A 4 7.77 -2.12 11.89
C GLU A 4 6.61 -3.04 12.33
N ASN A 5 5.70 -2.52 13.16
CA ASN A 5 4.50 -3.22 13.63
C ASN A 5 3.23 -2.82 12.87
N VAL A 6 3.36 -1.98 11.85
CA VAL A 6 2.25 -1.54 11.02
C VAL A 6 2.30 -2.29 9.68
N TRP A 7 1.23 -3.00 9.40
CA TRP A 7 1.03 -3.70 8.14
C TRP A 7 0.07 -2.92 7.27
N VAL A 8 0.27 -2.93 5.96
CA VAL A 8 -0.66 -2.37 4.97
C VAL A 8 -1.22 -3.51 4.14
N ALA A 9 -2.54 -3.61 4.08
CA ALA A 9 -3.20 -4.59 3.23
C ALA A 9 -3.16 -4.17 1.76
N THR A 10 -2.81 -5.12 0.90
CA THR A 10 -2.86 -4.95 -0.56
C THR A 10 -4.23 -5.33 -1.09
N LEU A 11 -4.54 -4.90 -2.31
CA LEU A 11 -5.77 -5.25 -3.01
C LEU A 11 -5.94 -6.77 -3.21
N THR A 12 -4.83 -7.52 -3.27
CA THR A 12 -4.79 -8.97 -3.53
C THR A 12 -4.67 -9.81 -2.26
N ASP A 13 -5.23 -9.34 -1.13
CA ASP A 13 -5.23 -10.04 0.16
C ASP A 13 -3.83 -10.37 0.72
N GLY A 14 -2.83 -9.53 0.39
CA GLY A 14 -1.49 -9.59 0.97
C GLY A 14 -1.29 -8.56 2.06
N LEU A 15 -0.28 -8.75 2.91
CA LEU A 15 0.20 -7.74 3.85
C LEU A 15 1.64 -7.36 3.52
N ILE A 16 1.92 -6.07 3.56
CA ILE A 16 3.28 -5.53 3.47
C ILE A 16 3.62 -4.72 4.71
N ARG A 17 4.88 -4.72 5.09
CA ARG A 17 5.37 -3.88 6.18
C ARG A 17 5.41 -2.41 5.75
N ALA A 18 4.85 -1.53 6.57
CA ALA A 18 4.78 -0.10 6.25
C ALA A 18 6.16 0.57 6.26
N ASP A 19 7.11 0.08 7.06
CA ASP A 19 8.49 0.60 7.07
C ASP A 19 9.30 0.21 5.82
N TYR A 20 8.76 -0.66 4.96
CA TYR A 20 9.38 -1.01 3.66
C TYR A 20 8.84 -0.16 2.51
N ILE A 21 7.90 0.75 2.76
CA ILE A 21 7.35 1.63 1.72
C ILE A 21 8.35 2.76 1.44
N ALA A 22 8.87 2.80 0.23
CA ALA A 22 9.78 3.83 -0.28
C ALA A 22 9.05 4.94 -1.07
N GLY A 23 7.89 4.62 -1.65
CA GLY A 23 7.12 5.52 -2.49
C GLY A 23 5.62 5.22 -2.42
N ILE A 24 4.81 6.25 -2.63
CA ILE A 24 3.36 6.16 -2.75
C ILE A 24 2.98 6.91 -4.01
N GLU A 25 2.23 6.28 -4.90
CA GLU A 25 1.89 6.87 -6.19
C GLU A 25 0.46 6.55 -6.60
N THR A 26 -0.06 7.38 -7.48
CA THR A 26 -1.36 7.18 -8.11
C THR A 26 -1.19 7.27 -9.61
N HIS A 27 -1.63 6.24 -10.32
CA HIS A 27 -1.54 6.22 -11.78
C HIS A 27 -2.73 5.49 -12.38
N GLN A 28 -2.93 5.67 -13.69
CA GLN A 28 -3.97 4.97 -14.44
C GLN A 28 -3.42 3.70 -15.08
N THR A 29 -4.20 2.63 -15.02
CA THR A 29 -3.94 1.45 -15.85
C THR A 29 -4.09 1.83 -17.33
N PRO A 30 -3.34 1.20 -18.24
CA PRO A 30 -3.58 1.34 -19.66
C PRO A 30 -5.04 1.02 -20.01
N ALA A 31 -5.64 1.80 -20.92
CA ALA A 31 -6.92 1.45 -21.50
C ALA A 31 -6.71 0.27 -22.46
N LEU A 32 -7.48 -0.80 -22.28
CA LEU A 32 -7.46 -1.98 -23.16
C LEU A 32 -8.84 -2.13 -23.81
N THR A 33 -8.90 -2.71 -25.02
CA THR A 33 -10.18 -2.96 -25.70
C THR A 33 -11.11 -3.77 -24.80
N GLY A 34 -12.27 -3.20 -24.46
CA GLY A 34 -13.26 -3.84 -23.58
C GLY A 34 -12.95 -3.75 -22.07
N LYS A 35 -11.86 -3.09 -21.65
CA LYS A 35 -11.56 -2.82 -20.22
C LYS A 35 -11.27 -1.33 -20.01
N PRO A 36 -12.14 -0.59 -19.30
CA PRO A 36 -11.88 0.81 -19.01
C PRO A 36 -10.62 0.95 -18.16
N SER A 37 -9.90 2.06 -18.35
CA SER A 37 -8.79 2.45 -17.48
C SER A 37 -9.30 2.65 -16.05
N ARG A 38 -8.48 2.26 -15.08
CA ARG A 38 -8.78 2.36 -13.64
C ARG A 38 -7.64 3.09 -12.97
N TRP A 39 -7.95 3.88 -11.96
CA TRP A 39 -6.94 4.51 -11.11
C TRP A 39 -6.48 3.54 -10.05
N LEU A 40 -5.15 3.42 -9.88
CA LEU A 40 -4.52 2.62 -8.85
C LEU A 40 -3.89 3.54 -7.80
N LEU A 41 -4.01 3.14 -6.53
CA LEU A 41 -3.13 3.61 -5.47
C LEU A 41 -2.11 2.52 -5.19
N ASP A 42 -0.86 2.83 -5.50
CA ASP A 42 0.25 1.89 -5.41
C ASP A 42 1.30 2.37 -4.41
N VAL A 43 2.03 1.41 -3.86
CA VAL A 43 3.24 1.67 -3.10
C VAL A 43 4.43 0.93 -3.69
N THR A 44 5.57 1.59 -3.64
CA THR A 44 6.87 1.05 -4.05
C THR A 44 7.61 0.58 -2.81
N LEU A 45 8.11 -0.65 -2.81
CA LEU A 45 8.89 -1.17 -1.69
C LEU A 45 10.39 -0.87 -1.85
N THR A 46 11.10 -0.75 -0.73
CA THR A 46 12.56 -0.59 -0.66
C THR A 46 13.32 -1.81 -1.17
N VAL A 47 12.66 -2.97 -1.22
CA VAL A 47 13.23 -4.20 -1.78
C VAL A 47 12.97 -4.27 -3.28
N SER A 48 14.04 -4.49 -4.04
CA SER A 48 13.92 -4.77 -5.46
C SER A 48 13.44 -6.20 -5.68
N ALA A 49 12.61 -6.41 -6.69
CA ALA A 49 12.33 -7.74 -7.21
C ALA A 49 13.21 -7.98 -8.43
N GLY A 50 13.87 -9.13 -8.46
CA GLY A 50 14.66 -9.57 -9.60
C GLY A 50 13.97 -10.71 -10.32
N SER A 51 13.99 -10.72 -11.64
CA SER A 51 13.70 -11.91 -12.44
C SER A 51 14.81 -12.12 -13.46
N GLY A 52 15.18 -13.37 -13.70
CA GLY A 52 16.32 -13.69 -14.55
C GLY A 52 16.02 -14.76 -15.59
N THR A 53 16.68 -14.64 -16.72
CA THR A 53 16.89 -15.73 -17.68
C THR A 53 18.35 -16.20 -17.58
N LYS A 54 18.71 -17.27 -18.29
CA LYS A 54 20.08 -17.82 -18.27
C LYS A 54 21.16 -16.78 -18.61
N ASP A 55 20.79 -15.75 -19.38
CA ASP A 55 21.72 -14.75 -19.93
C ASP A 55 21.49 -13.32 -19.41
N SER A 56 20.50 -13.07 -18.53
CA SER A 56 20.21 -11.71 -18.04
C SER A 56 19.47 -11.69 -16.68
N TRP A 57 19.68 -10.62 -15.91
CA TRP A 57 19.01 -10.36 -14.64
C TRP A 57 18.41 -8.95 -14.66
N GLU A 58 17.08 -8.85 -14.60
CA GLU A 58 16.37 -7.58 -14.52
C GLU A 58 16.02 -7.30 -13.06
N VAL A 59 16.36 -6.10 -12.59
CA VAL A 59 16.02 -5.62 -11.24
C VAL A 59 15.02 -4.48 -11.40
N SER A 60 13.83 -4.65 -10.86
CA SER A 60 12.80 -3.60 -10.87
C SER A 60 12.32 -3.28 -9.45
N HIS A 61 11.74 -2.09 -9.34
CA HIS A 61 11.06 -1.69 -8.11
C HIS A 61 9.82 -2.56 -7.91
N LEU A 62 9.60 -2.99 -6.67
CA LEU A 62 8.46 -3.85 -6.36
C LEU A 62 7.24 -2.99 -6.04
N HIS A 63 6.31 -2.89 -6.99
CA HIS A 63 5.03 -2.19 -6.81
C HIS A 63 3.99 -3.13 -6.18
N ARG A 64 3.17 -2.57 -5.28
CA ARG A 64 2.04 -3.25 -4.66
C ARG A 64 0.83 -2.34 -4.68
N THR A 65 -0.24 -2.82 -5.29
CA THR A 65 -1.51 -2.10 -5.35
C THR A 65 -2.28 -2.25 -4.05
N LEU A 66 -2.69 -1.11 -3.49
CA LEU A 66 -3.48 -1.03 -2.27
C LEU A 66 -4.97 -0.94 -2.58
N ALA A 67 -5.33 -0.19 -3.63
CA ALA A 67 -6.71 -0.02 -4.06
C ALA A 67 -6.81 0.35 -5.54
N GLN A 68 -8.00 0.13 -6.09
CA GLN A 68 -8.36 0.47 -7.46
C GLN A 68 -9.72 1.19 -7.46
N THR A 69 -9.85 2.28 -8.20
CA THR A 69 -11.08 3.08 -8.31
C THR A 69 -11.28 3.62 -9.74
N ASP A 70 -12.49 4.10 -10.01
CA ASP A 70 -12.90 4.66 -11.32
C ASP A 70 -12.66 6.15 -11.42
N VAL A 71 -12.65 6.81 -10.27
CA VAL A 71 -12.47 8.25 -10.15
C VAL A 71 -11.04 8.53 -9.70
N TYR A 72 -10.49 9.65 -10.16
CA TYR A 72 -9.16 10.07 -9.73
C TYR A 72 -9.12 10.23 -8.20
N PRO A 73 -8.29 9.45 -7.47
CA PRO A 73 -8.25 9.51 -6.01
C PRO A 73 -7.38 10.68 -5.57
N ALA A 74 -7.93 11.89 -5.68
CA ALA A 74 -7.24 13.12 -5.34
C ALA A 74 -6.70 13.06 -3.91
N GLN A 75 -5.42 13.41 -3.75
CA GLN A 75 -4.72 13.47 -2.46
C GLN A 75 -4.57 12.14 -1.70
N ALA A 76 -4.91 10.99 -2.30
CA ALA A 76 -4.85 9.71 -1.60
C ALA A 76 -3.41 9.34 -1.17
N ALA A 77 -2.40 9.70 -1.98
CA ALA A 77 -1.00 9.49 -1.64
C ALA A 77 -0.59 10.31 -0.41
N GLU A 78 -0.97 11.59 -0.36
CA GLU A 78 -0.71 12.50 0.73
C GLU A 78 -1.46 12.12 2.01
N GLU A 79 -2.71 11.65 1.88
CA GLU A 79 -3.49 11.17 3.02
C GLU A 79 -2.85 9.92 3.63
N LEU A 80 -2.46 8.95 2.79
CA LEU A 80 -1.76 7.74 3.25
C LEU A 80 -0.46 8.13 3.96
N ALA A 81 0.36 9.00 3.37
CA ALA A 81 1.60 9.48 3.97
C ALA A 81 1.35 10.14 5.34
N ARG A 82 0.32 11.00 5.44
CA ARG A 82 -0.07 11.64 6.70
C ARG A 82 -0.53 10.62 7.75
N ARG A 83 -1.21 9.56 7.33
CA ARG A 83 -1.71 8.51 8.23
C ARG A 83 -0.58 7.63 8.74
N LEU A 84 0.33 7.20 7.87
CA LEU A 84 1.56 6.51 8.27
C LEU A 84 2.39 7.35 9.23
N HIS A 85 2.49 8.67 8.99
CA HIS A 85 3.17 9.58 9.92
C HIS A 85 2.54 9.58 11.32
N ARG A 86 1.20 9.62 11.41
CA ARG A 86 0.49 9.54 12.71
C ARG A 86 0.72 8.21 13.40
N LEU A 87 0.50 7.09 12.71
CA LEU A 87 0.72 5.75 13.26
C LEU A 87 2.15 5.55 13.78
N ARG A 88 3.14 6.11 13.07
CA ARG A 88 4.53 6.13 13.50
C ARG A 88 4.72 6.88 14.82
N ARG A 89 4.09 8.05 14.96
CA ARG A 89 4.16 8.87 16.18
C ARG A 89 3.50 8.19 17.38
N ASP A 90 2.41 7.47 17.11
CA ASP A 90 1.61 6.82 18.15
C ASP A 90 2.20 5.45 18.56
N GLY A 91 3.27 4.98 17.91
CA GLY A 91 3.86 3.67 18.17
C GLY A 91 2.88 2.52 17.87
N ALA A 92 1.98 2.73 16.92
CA ALA A 92 0.88 1.80 16.66
C ALA A 92 1.35 0.44 16.15
N ALA A 93 0.57 -0.60 16.48
CA ALA A 93 0.72 -1.95 15.96
C ALA A 93 -0.63 -2.43 15.42
N GLY A 94 -0.67 -2.89 14.18
CA GLY A 94 -1.92 -3.27 13.53
C GLY A 94 -1.88 -3.26 12.00
N VAL A 95 -3.07 -3.25 11.39
CA VAL A 95 -3.25 -3.33 9.93
C VAL A 95 -3.99 -2.10 9.41
N LEU A 96 -3.38 -1.40 8.46
CA LEU A 96 -4.00 -0.35 7.66
C LEU A 96 -4.60 -0.97 6.39
N ARG A 97 -5.90 -0.74 6.17
CA ARG A 97 -6.63 -1.16 4.96
C ARG A 97 -7.03 0.05 4.16
N THR A 98 -7.01 -0.10 2.84
CA THR A 98 -7.54 0.88 1.90
C THR A 98 -8.79 0.30 1.27
N TYR A 99 -9.85 1.08 1.16
CA TYR A 99 -11.08 0.67 0.48
C TYR A 99 -11.70 1.84 -0.26
N VAL A 100 -12.51 1.53 -1.27
CA VAL A 100 -13.33 2.52 -1.98
C VAL A 100 -14.65 2.67 -1.23
N ARG A 101 -14.98 3.88 -0.80
CA ARG A 101 -16.25 4.22 -0.18
C ARG A 101 -16.83 5.44 -0.87
N TYR A 102 -18.05 5.32 -1.40
CA TYR A 102 -18.70 6.40 -2.15
C TYR A 102 -17.80 7.00 -3.26
N GLU A 103 -17.14 6.13 -4.03
CA GLU A 103 -16.20 6.51 -5.11
C GLU A 103 -14.88 7.16 -4.65
N GLU A 104 -14.72 7.42 -3.35
CA GLU A 104 -13.51 7.97 -2.76
C GLU A 104 -12.65 6.87 -2.09
N LEU A 105 -11.33 7.00 -2.15
CA LEU A 105 -10.44 6.14 -1.38
C LEU A 105 -10.47 6.55 0.08
N SER A 106 -10.60 5.57 0.95
CA SER A 106 -10.61 5.72 2.39
C SER A 106 -9.63 4.74 3.03
N PHE A 107 -9.09 5.14 4.18
CA PHE A 107 -8.18 4.31 4.96
C PHE A 107 -8.78 3.99 6.32
N GLU A 108 -8.56 2.78 6.80
CA GLU A 108 -8.92 2.35 8.14
C GLU A 108 -7.77 1.61 8.78
N PHE A 109 -7.62 1.78 10.09
CA PHE A 109 -6.58 1.11 10.85
C PHE A 109 -7.23 0.28 11.94
N SER A 110 -6.90 -1.00 11.98
CA SER A 110 -7.29 -1.93 13.04
C SER A 110 -6.06 -2.22 13.87
N TYR A 111 -6.10 -1.88 15.16
CA TYR A 111 -5.05 -2.28 16.10
C TYR A 111 -5.05 -3.80 16.24
N PHE A 112 -3.86 -4.38 16.44
CA PHE A 112 -3.81 -5.72 17.02
C PHE A 112 -4.32 -5.63 18.46
N ASP A 113 -5.07 -6.64 18.91
CA ASP A 113 -5.62 -6.67 20.26
C ASP A 113 -4.50 -6.46 21.27
N ALA A 114 -4.63 -5.46 22.15
CA ALA A 114 -3.65 -5.14 23.19
C ALA A 114 -3.62 -6.19 24.33
N GLY A 115 -4.19 -7.39 24.09
CA GLY A 115 -4.49 -8.41 25.09
C GLY A 115 -3.45 -9.51 25.25
N GLU A 116 -2.42 -9.59 24.42
CA GLU A 116 -1.28 -10.52 24.64
C GLU A 116 -0.08 -9.80 25.26
N ALA A 117 -0.33 -9.12 26.39
CA ALA A 117 0.73 -8.69 27.28
C ALA A 117 0.84 -9.66 28.47
N ALA A 118 1.94 -10.43 28.43
CA ALA A 118 2.62 -11.15 29.51
C ALA A 118 2.07 -12.53 29.94
N GLU A 119 2.69 -13.58 29.39
CA GLU A 119 3.27 -14.67 30.21
C GLU A 119 4.78 -14.48 30.27
#